data_AF-A0A8H6RQQ4-F1
#
_entry.id   AF-A0A8H6RQQ4-F1
#
_cell.length_a   1.000
_cell.length_b   1.000
_cell.length_c   1.000
_cell.angle_alpha   90.00
_cell.angle_beta   90.00
_cell.angle_gamma   90.00
#
_symmetry.space_group_name_H-M   'P 1'
#
loop_
_entity.id
_entity.type
_entity.pdbx_description
1 polymer ?
#
loop_
_entity_poly.entity_id
_entity_poly.type
_entity_poly.pdbx_seq_one_letter_code
_entity_poly.pdbx_strand_id
1 'polypeptide(L)'
;MTLADYLAKNYLSADAKPSKKRKRKDKAQAEGLTIADDDANTWTKPTENADEDDEAPTIVGALAGGLNQPSKKSKWIRIGAEAPKDSDQAEADAILAEAQKESQARAQQDDDDPAVVMTVARHADDEKMNDELKERERWNDPMAQLLATKKSSSKGGKSKGSGKSYQGAFEPNRYGIRPGWRWDGVDRGNGFERKWFAARNKAKDREALEYAWQLDE
;
A
#
# COMPACT_ATOMS: atom_id res chain seq x y z
N MET A 1 -7.43 -23.57 -28.73
CA MET A 1 -7.65 -22.11 -28.89
C MET A 1 -7.04 -21.45 -27.69
N THR A 2 -6.12 -20.50 -27.88
CA THR A 2 -5.46 -19.82 -26.77
C THR A 2 -6.41 -18.78 -26.17
N LEU A 3 -6.19 -18.37 -24.91
CA LEU A 3 -6.97 -17.30 -24.28
C LEU A 3 -6.89 -16.00 -25.10
N ALA A 4 -5.74 -15.74 -25.72
CA ALA A 4 -5.52 -14.61 -26.63
C ALA A 4 -6.43 -14.67 -27.86
N ASP A 5 -6.59 -15.84 -28.48
CA ASP A 5 -7.49 -16.02 -29.63
C ASP A 5 -8.96 -15.75 -29.26
N TYR A 6 -9.38 -16.16 -28.06
CA TYR A 6 -10.77 -15.97 -27.59
C TYR A 6 -11.07 -14.51 -27.24
N LEU A 7 -10.11 -13.82 -26.61
CA LEU A 7 -10.25 -12.39 -26.26
C LEU A 7 -10.21 -11.50 -27.50
N ALA A 8 -9.32 -11.78 -28.47
CA ALA A 8 -9.26 -11.07 -29.73
C ALA A 8 -10.57 -11.16 -30.52
N LYS A 9 -11.21 -12.34 -30.50
CA LYS A 9 -12.41 -12.61 -31.29
C LYS A 9 -13.69 -12.07 -30.68
N ASN A 10 -13.79 -12.02 -29.36
CA ASN A 10 -15.02 -11.63 -28.66
C ASN A 10 -14.98 -10.22 -28.06
N TYR A 11 -13.79 -9.67 -27.80
CA TYR A 11 -13.66 -8.45 -26.98
C TYR A 11 -12.72 -7.39 -27.55
N LEU A 12 -11.86 -7.72 -28.52
CA LEU A 12 -11.00 -6.73 -29.17
C LEU A 12 -11.61 -6.28 -30.50
N SER A 13 -12.14 -5.05 -30.51
CA SER A 13 -12.72 -4.44 -31.71
C SER A 13 -11.63 -4.24 -32.77
N ALA A 14 -11.82 -4.85 -33.93
CA ALA A 14 -10.86 -4.90 -35.03
C ALA A 14 -10.24 -3.52 -35.37
N ASP A 15 -8.91 -3.48 -35.45
CA ASP A 15 -8.16 -2.36 -36.00
C ASP A 15 -8.61 -2.06 -37.45
N ALA A 16 -9.07 -0.84 -37.69
CA ALA A 16 -9.32 -0.35 -39.03
C ALA A 16 -7.99 -0.25 -39.79
N LYS A 17 -7.88 -0.98 -40.91
CA LYS A 17 -6.70 -0.96 -41.82
C LYS A 17 -6.27 0.48 -42.16
N PRO A 18 -4.96 0.80 -42.18
CA PRO A 18 -4.49 2.14 -42.49
C PRO A 18 -4.77 2.51 -43.96
N SER A 19 -5.42 3.66 -44.17
CA SER A 19 -5.68 4.22 -45.50
C SER A 19 -4.42 4.90 -46.08
N LYS A 20 -4.31 4.86 -47.41
CA LYS A 20 -3.11 5.19 -48.19
C LYS A 20 -2.61 6.63 -48.03
N LYS A 21 -1.28 6.75 -48.02
CA LYS A 21 -0.44 7.95 -48.06
C LYS A 21 -0.99 9.06 -48.98
N ARG A 22 -1.13 10.28 -48.44
CA ARG A 22 -1.13 11.53 -49.22
C ARG A 22 0.01 12.43 -48.75
N LYS A 23 0.91 12.76 -49.67
CA LYS A 23 1.98 13.76 -49.52
C LYS A 23 1.41 15.17 -49.57
N ARG A 24 1.93 16.06 -48.71
CA ARG A 24 2.12 17.53 -48.80
C ARG A 24 2.27 18.04 -47.36
N LYS A 25 3.03 19.07 -47.02
CA LYS A 25 4.09 19.90 -47.59
C LYS A 25 4.59 20.67 -46.36
N ASP A 26 5.89 20.67 -46.09
CA ASP A 26 6.45 21.35 -44.92
C ASP A 26 6.17 22.86 -44.99
N LYS A 27 5.69 23.43 -43.88
CA LYS A 27 5.72 24.87 -43.62
C LYS A 27 6.06 25.09 -42.15
N ALA A 28 7.30 25.51 -41.92
CA ALA A 28 7.74 26.09 -40.66
C ALA A 28 7.04 27.44 -40.45
N GLN A 29 6.44 27.65 -39.29
CA GLN A 29 6.26 28.97 -38.69
C GLN A 29 6.49 28.85 -37.18
N ALA A 30 7.52 29.55 -36.73
CA ALA A 30 7.78 29.87 -35.34
C ALA A 30 6.86 31.03 -34.95
N GLU A 31 6.01 30.86 -33.93
CA GLU A 31 5.42 31.97 -33.17
C GLU A 31 5.17 31.56 -31.71
N GLY A 32 5.82 32.31 -30.82
CA GLY A 32 5.45 32.65 -29.44
C GLY A 32 4.68 31.66 -28.56
N LEU A 33 5.38 31.09 -27.58
CA LEU A 33 4.78 30.61 -26.34
C LEU A 33 4.23 31.84 -25.58
N THR A 34 2.91 32.06 -25.60
CA THR A 34 2.25 33.04 -24.73
C THR A 34 1.95 32.36 -23.40
N ILE A 35 2.85 32.55 -22.43
CA ILE A 35 2.55 32.29 -21.03
C ILE A 35 1.65 33.46 -20.59
N ALA A 36 0.35 33.24 -20.57
CA ALA A 36 -0.53 34.06 -19.77
C ALA A 36 -0.25 33.67 -18.31
N ASP A 37 0.26 34.62 -17.52
CA ASP A 37 0.24 34.63 -16.07
C ASP A 37 -1.19 34.34 -15.60
N ASP A 38 -1.43 33.10 -15.16
CA ASP A 38 -2.64 32.75 -14.40
C ASP A 38 -2.32 33.00 -12.92
N ASP A 39 -3.01 34.00 -12.37
CA ASP A 39 -2.75 34.72 -11.13
C ASP A 39 -2.50 33.82 -9.90
N ALA A 40 -1.30 33.94 -9.34
CA ALA A 40 -0.86 33.34 -8.07
C ALA A 40 -1.47 34.01 -6.82
N ASN A 41 -2.76 34.38 -6.85
CA ASN A 41 -3.38 35.19 -5.79
C ASN A 41 -4.72 34.68 -5.25
N THR A 42 -5.05 33.40 -5.48
CA THR A 42 -6.20 32.73 -4.85
C THR A 42 -5.93 32.21 -3.44
N TRP A 43 -4.69 32.29 -2.95
CA TRP A 43 -4.30 31.74 -1.63
C TRP A 43 -4.32 32.77 -0.48
N THR A 44 -4.43 34.08 -0.75
CA THR A 44 -4.10 35.12 0.25
C THR A 44 -5.27 36.01 0.72
N LYS A 45 -6.53 35.71 0.36
CA LYS A 45 -7.69 36.41 0.93
C LYS A 45 -8.72 35.44 1.53
N PRO A 46 -8.99 35.49 2.86
CA PRO A 46 -10.14 34.81 3.43
C PRO A 46 -11.41 35.62 3.14
N THR A 47 -12.50 34.93 2.83
CA THR A 47 -13.83 35.54 2.76
C THR A 47 -14.32 35.80 4.18
N GLU A 48 -14.36 37.06 4.59
CA GLU A 48 -15.07 37.49 5.80
C GLU A 48 -16.59 37.46 5.55
N ASN A 49 -17.34 37.11 6.60
CA ASN A 49 -18.81 37.03 6.76
C ASN A 49 -19.44 35.63 6.59
N ALA A 50 -19.65 34.93 7.71
CA ALA A 50 -20.98 34.50 8.18
C ALA A 50 -20.82 33.70 9.50
N ASP A 51 -21.44 34.23 10.54
CA ASP A 51 -21.55 33.71 11.89
C ASP A 51 -22.34 32.38 12.01
N GLU A 52 -22.13 31.74 13.16
CA GLU A 52 -23.04 30.85 13.92
C GLU A 52 -23.28 29.40 13.45
N ASP A 53 -22.81 28.49 14.31
CA ASP A 53 -23.36 27.18 14.71
C ASP A 53 -24.14 26.35 13.68
N ASP A 54 -23.52 25.26 13.20
CA ASP A 54 -24.13 23.93 13.25
C ASP A 54 -23.15 22.84 12.76
N GLU A 55 -22.71 22.02 13.71
CA GLU A 55 -21.90 20.83 13.50
C GLU A 55 -22.83 19.62 13.23
N ALA A 56 -23.19 19.39 11.96
CA ALA A 56 -23.71 18.11 11.47
C ALA A 56 -23.58 18.01 9.94
N PRO A 57 -23.11 16.88 9.37
CA PRO A 57 -23.18 16.69 7.93
C PRO A 57 -24.64 16.49 7.50
N THR A 58 -25.26 17.54 6.97
CA THR A 58 -26.59 17.48 6.35
C THR A 58 -26.50 16.72 5.02
N ILE A 59 -27.02 15.50 5.03
CA ILE A 59 -27.34 14.73 3.81
C ILE A 59 -28.55 15.37 3.11
N VAL A 60 -28.31 16.36 2.25
CA VAL A 60 -29.35 16.92 1.39
C VAL A 60 -29.45 16.09 0.11
N GLY A 61 -30.28 15.06 0.16
CA GLY A 61 -30.90 14.51 -1.03
C GLY A 61 -31.98 15.46 -1.53
N ALA A 62 -31.74 16.14 -2.65
CA ALA A 62 -32.79 16.78 -3.44
C ALA A 62 -32.36 16.91 -4.91
N LEU A 63 -33.01 16.12 -5.73
CA LEU A 63 -33.01 16.16 -7.18
C LEU A 63 -33.68 17.45 -7.68
N ALA A 64 -32.92 18.46 -8.09
CA ALA A 64 -33.41 19.51 -8.98
C ALA A 64 -32.26 20.35 -9.56
N GLY A 65 -32.00 20.20 -10.86
CA GLY A 65 -31.29 21.22 -11.64
C GLY A 65 -30.14 20.69 -12.50
N GLY A 66 -30.33 20.72 -13.81
CA GLY A 66 -29.20 20.85 -14.75
C GLY A 66 -28.76 19.60 -15.52
N LEU A 67 -29.70 18.80 -16.04
CA LEU A 67 -29.40 18.01 -17.24
C LEU A 67 -29.15 18.98 -18.40
N ASN A 68 -27.88 19.36 -18.64
CA ASN A 68 -27.30 19.76 -19.93
C ASN A 68 -25.90 20.36 -19.71
N GLN A 69 -24.92 19.51 -19.40
CA GLN A 69 -23.50 19.83 -19.58
C GLN A 69 -23.00 19.02 -20.79
N PRO A 70 -22.59 19.66 -21.91
CA PRO A 70 -22.02 18.93 -23.03
C PRO A 70 -20.69 18.29 -22.59
N SER A 71 -20.54 17.00 -22.84
CA SER A 71 -19.34 16.24 -22.46
C SER A 71 -18.09 16.85 -23.09
N LYS A 72 -17.23 17.44 -22.27
CA LYS A 72 -15.87 17.79 -22.69
C LYS A 72 -15.17 16.47 -23.00
N LYS A 73 -15.02 16.16 -24.29
CA LYS A 73 -14.28 14.99 -24.78
C LYS A 73 -12.88 15.04 -24.19
N SER A 74 -12.63 14.19 -23.23
CA SER A 74 -11.34 14.08 -22.58
C SER A 74 -10.33 13.54 -23.60
N LYS A 75 -9.36 14.36 -23.99
CA LYS A 75 -8.19 13.92 -24.77
C LYS A 75 -7.26 13.17 -23.84
N TRP A 76 -7.61 11.94 -23.52
CA TRP A 76 -6.68 11.01 -22.88
C TRP A 76 -5.59 10.70 -23.90
N ILE A 77 -4.36 11.08 -23.60
CA ILE A 77 -3.19 10.64 -24.36
C ILE A 77 -3.07 9.13 -24.11
N ARG A 78 -3.32 8.32 -25.14
CA ARG A 78 -3.05 6.89 -25.08
C ARG A 78 -1.56 6.68 -25.27
N ILE A 79 -0.85 6.53 -24.16
CA ILE A 79 0.53 6.02 -24.14
C ILE A 79 0.38 4.50 -24.29
N GLY A 80 0.31 4.02 -25.53
CA GLY A 80 0.41 2.60 -25.83
C GLY A 80 1.87 2.22 -25.87
N ALA A 81 2.35 1.49 -24.85
CA ALA A 81 3.57 0.72 -24.99
C ALA A 81 3.33 -0.36 -26.08
N GLU A 82 4.31 -0.55 -26.95
CA GLU A 82 4.35 -1.65 -27.91
C GLU A 82 4.11 -2.98 -27.17
N ALA A 83 3.39 -3.90 -27.82
CA ALA A 83 3.09 -5.21 -27.24
C ALA A 83 4.39 -5.86 -26.71
N PRO A 84 4.37 -6.40 -25.48
CA PRO A 84 5.55 -7.02 -24.88
C PRO A 84 6.07 -8.08 -25.85
N LYS A 85 7.37 -7.97 -26.18
CA LYS A 85 8.09 -8.96 -27.00
C LYS A 85 7.98 -10.32 -26.29
N ASP A 86 8.04 -11.42 -27.02
CA ASP A 86 7.83 -12.78 -26.48
C ASP A 86 8.64 -13.09 -25.20
N SER A 87 9.78 -12.43 -24.99
CA SER A 87 10.58 -12.49 -23.75
C SER A 87 9.83 -12.00 -22.51
N ASP A 88 9.15 -10.87 -22.61
CA ASP A 88 8.48 -10.21 -21.48
C ASP A 88 7.17 -10.96 -21.12
N GLN A 89 6.57 -11.65 -22.10
CA GLN A 89 5.43 -12.54 -21.87
C GLN A 89 5.86 -13.82 -21.17
N ALA A 90 7.00 -14.41 -21.56
CA ALA A 90 7.55 -15.58 -20.89
C ALA A 90 7.95 -15.28 -19.43
N GLU A 91 8.47 -14.08 -19.14
CA GLU A 91 8.74 -13.64 -17.77
C GLU A 91 7.45 -13.43 -16.96
N ALA A 92 6.41 -12.82 -17.56
CA ALA A 92 5.11 -12.67 -16.92
C ALA A 92 4.43 -14.01 -16.61
N ASP A 93 4.48 -14.96 -17.56
CA ASP A 93 3.93 -16.31 -17.39
C ASP A 93 4.73 -17.11 -16.34
N ALA A 94 6.05 -16.91 -16.25
CA ALA A 94 6.88 -17.52 -15.22
C ALA A 94 6.51 -17.02 -13.81
N ILE A 95 6.28 -15.71 -13.65
CA ILE A 95 5.80 -15.13 -12.38
C ILE A 95 4.43 -15.69 -12.01
N LEU A 96 3.53 -15.84 -12.98
CA LEU A 96 2.20 -16.40 -12.73
C LEU A 96 2.25 -17.88 -12.34
N ALA A 97 3.12 -18.66 -12.98
CA ALA A 97 3.35 -20.07 -12.66
C ALA A 97 4.01 -20.25 -11.29
N GLU A 98 4.95 -19.38 -10.90
CA GLU A 98 5.55 -19.38 -9.56
C GLU A 98 4.52 -19.01 -8.49
N ALA A 99 3.70 -17.99 -8.73
CA ALA A 99 2.60 -17.61 -7.83
C ALA A 99 1.59 -18.76 -7.66
N GLN A 100 1.26 -19.47 -8.74
CA GLN A 100 0.39 -20.66 -8.69
C GLN A 100 1.02 -21.79 -7.87
N LYS A 101 2.31 -22.09 -8.08
CA LYS A 101 3.03 -23.10 -7.29
C LYS A 101 3.11 -22.73 -5.82
N GLU A 102 3.38 -21.47 -5.49
CA GLU A 102 3.40 -20.98 -4.11
C GLU A 102 2.01 -21.13 -3.47
N SER A 103 0.95 -20.77 -4.19
CA SER A 103 -0.44 -20.92 -3.69
C SER A 103 -0.82 -22.37 -3.42
N GLN A 104 -0.43 -23.31 -4.30
CA GLN A 104 -0.70 -24.74 -4.13
C GLN A 104 0.12 -25.34 -2.99
N ALA A 105 1.40 -24.95 -2.89
CA ALA A 105 2.26 -25.42 -1.80
C ALA A 105 1.75 -24.93 -0.44
N ARG A 106 1.16 -23.73 -0.38
CA ARG A 106 0.53 -23.22 0.83
C ARG A 106 -0.75 -23.97 1.18
N ALA A 107 -1.60 -24.25 0.19
CA ALA A 107 -2.81 -25.05 0.40
C ALA A 107 -2.49 -26.47 0.91
N GLN A 108 -1.47 -27.12 0.35
CA GLN A 108 -1.01 -28.44 0.82
C GLN A 108 -0.47 -28.38 2.25
N GLN A 109 0.28 -27.33 2.61
CA GLN A 109 0.76 -27.14 3.98
C GLN A 109 -0.40 -26.95 4.95
N ASP A 110 -1.42 -26.17 4.57
CA ASP A 110 -2.60 -25.95 5.42
C ASP A 110 -3.43 -27.24 5.60
N ASP A 111 -3.46 -28.13 4.59
CA ASP A 111 -4.13 -29.45 4.65
C ASP A 111 -3.33 -30.49 5.46
N ASP A 112 -2.00 -30.46 5.39
CA ASP A 112 -1.09 -31.35 6.12
C ASP A 112 -0.87 -30.89 7.57
N ASP A 113 -1.11 -29.62 7.88
CA ASP A 113 -0.96 -29.08 9.22
C ASP A 113 -2.04 -29.69 10.15
N PRO A 114 -1.64 -30.35 11.25
CA PRO A 114 -2.59 -30.96 12.16
C PRO A 114 -3.51 -29.89 12.74
N ALA A 115 -4.83 -30.10 12.63
CA ALA A 115 -5.82 -29.22 13.22
C ALA A 115 -5.48 -28.97 14.69
N VAL A 116 -5.08 -27.73 15.03
CA VAL A 116 -4.73 -27.35 16.39
C VAL A 116 -6.01 -27.33 17.21
N VAL A 117 -6.31 -28.44 17.89
CA VAL A 117 -7.40 -28.53 18.85
C VAL A 117 -7.02 -27.70 20.06
N MET A 118 -7.38 -26.42 20.05
CA MET A 118 -7.20 -25.54 21.21
C MET A 118 -8.30 -25.82 22.24
N THR A 119 -7.91 -25.96 23.50
CA THR A 119 -8.85 -25.95 24.62
C THR A 119 -9.39 -24.54 24.84
N VAL A 120 -10.63 -24.43 25.36
CA VAL A 120 -11.27 -23.14 25.63
C VAL A 120 -10.48 -22.34 26.68
N ALA A 121 -9.91 -23.01 27.68
CA ALA A 121 -9.07 -22.42 28.70
C ALA A 121 -7.60 -22.83 28.51
N ARG A 122 -6.69 -21.90 28.77
CA ARG A 122 -5.25 -22.16 28.92
C ARG A 122 -4.95 -22.38 30.40
N HIS A 123 -4.20 -23.42 30.71
CA HIS A 123 -3.76 -23.74 32.07
C HIS A 123 -2.26 -23.56 32.22
N ALA A 124 -1.76 -23.57 33.46
CA ALA A 124 -0.31 -23.46 33.74
C ALA A 124 0.51 -24.59 33.09
N ASP A 125 -0.12 -25.74 32.83
CA ASP A 125 0.51 -26.92 32.24
C ASP A 125 0.44 -26.96 30.70
N ASP A 126 -0.08 -25.92 30.03
CA ASP A 126 -0.16 -25.86 28.56
C ASP A 126 1.25 -25.85 27.94
N GLU A 127 1.62 -26.97 27.30
CA GLU A 127 2.95 -27.20 26.73
C GLU A 127 3.34 -26.13 25.72
N LYS A 128 2.41 -25.77 24.81
CA LYS A 128 2.68 -24.78 23.75
C LYS A 128 2.92 -23.40 24.34
N MET A 129 2.11 -23.00 25.31
CA MET A 129 2.30 -21.72 26.02
C MET A 129 3.62 -21.70 26.79
N ASN A 130 3.96 -22.81 27.44
CA ASN A 130 5.20 -22.95 28.20
C ASN A 130 6.44 -22.92 27.29
N ASP A 131 6.36 -23.54 26.10
CA ASP A 131 7.40 -23.45 25.08
C ASP A 131 7.58 -22.01 24.59
N GLU A 132 6.48 -21.31 24.25
CA GLU A 132 6.52 -19.89 23.89
C GLU A 132 7.13 -19.02 25.02
N LEU A 133 6.82 -19.31 26.29
CA LEU A 133 7.40 -18.59 27.44
C LEU A 133 8.89 -18.88 27.67
N LYS A 134 9.36 -20.08 27.33
CA LYS A 134 10.79 -20.44 27.36
C LYS A 134 11.54 -19.77 26.20
N GLU A 135 10.91 -19.62 25.05
CA GLU A 135 11.52 -18.98 23.87
C GLU A 135 11.64 -17.46 23.97
N ARG A 136 10.78 -16.80 24.77
CA ARG A 136 10.84 -15.35 25.01
C ARG A 136 12.22 -14.94 25.54
N GLU A 137 12.90 -14.11 24.75
CA GLU A 137 14.18 -13.52 25.11
C GLU A 137 14.00 -12.59 26.32
N ARG A 138 14.80 -12.83 27.37
CA ARG A 138 14.82 -12.01 28.58
C ARG A 138 16.11 -11.20 28.56
N TRP A 139 15.96 -9.87 28.54
CA TRP A 139 17.07 -8.94 28.38
C TRP A 139 18.13 -9.00 29.50
N ASN A 140 17.77 -9.49 30.69
CA ASN A 140 18.63 -9.60 31.86
C ASN A 140 18.94 -11.06 32.24
N ASP A 141 18.99 -11.97 31.27
CA ASP A 141 19.41 -13.36 31.50
C ASP A 141 20.92 -13.52 31.26
N PRO A 142 21.73 -13.84 32.27
CA PRO A 142 23.17 -14.05 32.10
C PRO A 142 23.51 -15.20 31.15
N MET A 143 22.63 -16.21 31.04
CA MET A 143 22.83 -17.36 30.16
C MET A 143 22.54 -17.03 28.69
N ALA A 144 21.85 -15.91 28.40
CA ALA A 144 21.53 -15.50 27.03
C ALA A 144 22.80 -15.30 26.17
N GLN A 145 23.88 -14.79 26.76
CA GLN A 145 25.17 -14.61 26.07
C GLN A 145 25.79 -15.95 25.63
N LEU A 146 25.64 -17.00 26.46
CA LEU A 146 26.15 -18.34 26.19
C LEU A 146 25.30 -19.07 25.14
N LEU A 147 23.99 -18.83 25.10
CA LEU A 147 23.10 -19.39 24.07
C LEU A 147 23.24 -18.68 22.72
N ALA A 148 23.48 -17.36 22.71
CA ALA A 148 23.59 -16.57 21.48
C ALA A 148 24.73 -17.04 20.56
N THR A 149 25.87 -17.46 21.13
CA THR A 149 27.00 -18.01 20.36
C THR A 149 26.67 -19.35 19.69
N LYS A 150 25.79 -20.16 20.29
CA LYS A 150 25.34 -21.45 19.77
C LYS A 150 24.19 -21.32 18.76
N LYS A 151 23.36 -20.28 18.88
CA LYS A 151 22.22 -20.04 17.97
C LYS A 151 22.67 -19.35 16.68
N SER A 152 23.69 -18.49 16.72
CA SER A 152 24.25 -17.85 15.52
C SER A 152 24.92 -18.83 14.56
N SER A 153 25.49 -19.94 15.06
CA SER A 153 26.10 -20.99 14.23
C SER A 153 25.10 -21.96 13.60
N SER A 154 23.86 -22.03 14.12
CA SER A 154 22.85 -23.02 13.70
C SER A 154 21.63 -22.41 12.99
N LYS A 155 21.40 -21.10 13.10
CA LYS A 155 20.24 -20.42 12.52
C LYS A 155 20.55 -19.75 11.16
N GLY A 156 21.02 -20.56 10.21
CA GLY A 156 21.09 -20.19 8.77
C GLY A 156 19.73 -20.27 8.05
N GLY A 157 18.62 -20.33 8.79
CA GLY A 157 17.27 -20.37 8.23
C GLY A 157 16.71 -18.97 8.03
N LYS A 158 16.82 -18.42 6.81
CA LYS A 158 15.99 -17.30 6.36
C LYS A 158 14.53 -17.62 6.67
N SER A 159 13.83 -16.72 7.37
CA SER A 159 12.40 -16.85 7.62
C SER A 159 11.66 -17.08 6.29
N LYS A 160 10.99 -18.23 6.17
CA LYS A 160 10.02 -18.50 5.11
C LYS A 160 8.81 -17.62 5.37
N GLY A 161 8.70 -16.52 4.66
CA GLY A 161 7.55 -15.63 4.75
C GLY A 161 7.96 -14.19 4.60
N SER A 162 7.47 -13.59 3.51
CA SER A 162 7.77 -12.23 3.05
C SER A 162 9.14 -12.11 2.39
N GLY A 163 9.11 -11.69 1.12
CA GLY A 163 10.31 -11.38 0.35
C GLY A 163 11.22 -10.40 1.08
N LYS A 164 12.42 -10.20 0.53
CA LYS A 164 13.45 -9.30 1.07
C LYS A 164 12.78 -8.00 1.59
N SER A 165 12.97 -7.67 2.87
CA SER A 165 12.53 -6.41 3.46
C SER A 165 13.71 -5.45 3.61
N TYR A 166 13.43 -4.17 3.78
CA TYR A 166 14.46 -3.17 4.04
C TYR A 166 15.22 -3.49 5.34
N GLN A 167 16.55 -3.40 5.26
CA GLN A 167 17.45 -3.76 6.36
C GLN A 167 17.87 -2.56 7.23
N GLY A 168 17.66 -1.33 6.74
CA GLY A 168 17.98 -0.13 7.50
C GLY A 168 16.89 0.26 8.50
N ALA A 169 17.17 1.31 9.28
CA ALA A 169 16.18 1.92 10.16
C ALA A 169 15.08 2.61 9.34
N PHE A 170 13.83 2.52 9.80
CA PHE A 170 12.68 3.10 9.13
C PHE A 170 11.72 3.68 10.17
N GLU A 171 10.92 4.68 9.78
CA GLU A 171 9.90 5.23 10.67
C GLU A 171 8.76 4.21 10.87
N PRO A 172 8.23 4.09 12.11
CA PRO A 172 7.09 3.22 12.36
C PRO A 172 5.85 3.74 11.64
N ASN A 173 4.99 2.82 11.21
CA ASN A 173 3.67 3.14 10.67
C ASN A 173 2.58 2.45 11.49
N ARG A 174 1.34 2.93 11.36
CA ARG A 174 0.16 2.39 12.05
C ARG A 174 -0.06 0.89 11.86
N TYR A 175 0.46 0.32 10.78
CA TYR A 175 0.20 -1.07 10.37
C TYR A 175 1.34 -2.03 10.69
N GLY A 176 2.46 -1.56 11.27
CA GLY A 176 3.64 -2.39 11.53
C GLY A 176 4.28 -2.98 10.26
N ILE A 177 4.00 -2.41 9.08
CA ILE A 177 4.48 -2.93 7.80
C ILE A 177 5.92 -2.45 7.61
N ARG A 178 6.85 -3.39 7.40
CA ARG A 178 8.23 -3.06 7.07
C ARG A 178 8.34 -2.56 5.63
N PRO A 179 9.23 -1.59 5.33
CA PRO A 179 9.48 -1.19 3.96
C PRO A 179 10.03 -2.36 3.14
N GLY A 180 9.73 -2.37 1.84
CA GLY A 180 10.26 -3.36 0.92
C GLY A 180 11.77 -3.20 0.73
N TRP A 181 12.47 -4.26 0.34
CA TRP A 181 13.94 -4.25 0.17
C TRP A 181 14.50 -3.20 -0.80
N ARG A 182 13.68 -2.68 -1.72
CA ARG A 182 14.10 -1.68 -2.72
C ARG A 182 13.95 -0.24 -2.24
N TRP A 183 13.38 -0.04 -1.06
CA TRP A 183 13.26 1.30 -0.50
C TRP A 183 14.65 1.85 -0.16
N ASP A 184 14.88 3.13 -0.45
CA ASP A 184 16.20 3.77 -0.32
C ASP A 184 16.45 4.36 1.07
N GLY A 185 15.48 4.28 1.98
CA GLY A 185 15.56 4.83 3.33
C GLY A 185 15.15 6.30 3.44
N VAL A 186 14.85 6.97 2.33
CA VAL A 186 14.44 8.38 2.34
C VAL A 186 12.92 8.46 2.52
N ASP A 187 12.49 9.06 3.63
CA ASP A 187 11.10 9.40 3.86
C ASP A 187 10.65 10.51 2.89
N ARG A 188 9.60 10.20 2.10
CA ARG A 188 8.97 11.12 1.15
C ARG A 188 7.52 11.42 1.54
N GLY A 189 7.13 11.09 2.77
CA GLY A 189 5.79 11.34 3.30
C GLY A 189 5.57 12.77 3.76
N ASN A 190 4.31 13.14 3.97
CA ASN A 190 3.89 14.42 4.55
C ASN A 190 4.06 14.48 6.10
N GLY A 191 4.80 13.54 6.69
CA GLY A 191 4.94 13.42 8.16
C GLY A 191 3.64 13.10 8.91
N PHE A 192 2.62 12.58 8.23
CA PHE A 192 1.32 12.24 8.84
C PHE A 192 1.46 11.20 9.94
N GLU A 193 2.19 10.11 9.69
CA GLU A 193 2.37 9.01 10.65
C GLU A 193 3.02 9.52 11.95
N ARG A 194 4.06 10.36 11.83
CA ARG A 194 4.69 11.02 12.99
C ARG A 194 3.71 11.88 13.80
N LYS A 195 2.89 12.70 13.13
CA LYS A 195 1.86 13.53 13.79
C LYS A 195 0.79 12.66 14.45
N TRP A 196 0.41 11.54 13.82
CA TRP A 196 -0.57 10.60 14.35
C TRP A 196 -0.09 9.95 15.65
N PHE A 197 1.16 9.47 15.69
CA PHE A 197 1.74 8.92 16.91
C PHE A 197 1.85 9.97 18.03
N ALA A 198 2.27 11.19 17.70
CA ALA A 198 2.34 12.28 18.66
C ALA A 198 0.97 12.63 19.25
N ALA A 199 -0.07 12.73 18.41
CA ALA A 199 -1.44 13.01 18.85
C ALA A 199 -1.97 11.91 19.77
N ARG A 200 -1.68 10.64 19.46
CA ARG A 200 -2.11 9.51 20.28
C ARG A 200 -1.38 9.43 21.63
N ASN A 201 -0.08 9.71 21.65
CA ASN A 201 0.67 9.81 22.90
C ASN A 201 0.12 10.95 23.77
N LYS A 202 -0.11 12.13 23.18
CA LYS A 202 -0.71 13.27 23.88
C LYS A 202 -2.08 12.94 24.49
N ALA A 203 -2.92 12.18 23.78
CA ALA A 203 -4.21 11.74 24.31
C ALA A 203 -4.06 10.80 25.51
N LYS A 204 -3.14 9.84 25.44
CA LYS A 204 -2.81 8.93 26.56
C LYS A 204 -2.22 9.67 27.76
N ASP A 205 -1.33 10.62 27.51
CA ASP A 205 -0.71 11.42 28.56
C ASP A 205 -1.77 12.25 29.30
N ARG A 206 -2.73 12.82 28.56
CA ARG A 206 -3.86 13.54 29.16
C ARG A 206 -4.75 12.64 30.00
N GLU A 207 -5.11 11.47 29.50
CA GLU A 207 -5.91 10.48 30.25
C GLU A 207 -5.20 10.04 31.54
N ALA A 208 -3.90 9.77 31.47
CA ALA A 208 -3.10 9.40 32.63
C ALA A 208 -3.00 10.55 33.67
N LEU A 209 -2.85 11.79 33.19
CA LEU A 209 -2.90 12.96 34.07
C LEU A 209 -4.28 13.10 34.71
N GLU A 210 -5.36 13.08 33.93
CA GLU A 210 -6.74 13.17 34.44
C GLU A 210 -7.02 12.09 35.50
N TYR A 211 -6.57 10.85 35.27
CA TYR A 211 -6.65 9.78 36.26
C TYR A 211 -5.85 10.08 37.54
N ALA A 212 -4.61 10.60 37.40
CA ALA A 212 -3.79 10.98 38.55
C ALA A 212 -4.42 12.13 39.35
N TRP A 213 -5.03 13.11 38.69
CA TRP A 213 -5.75 14.22 39.33
C TRP A 213 -7.01 13.71 40.06
N GLN A 214 -7.77 12.79 39.47
CA GLN A 214 -8.96 12.20 40.10
C GLN A 214 -8.63 11.37 41.36
N LEU A 215 -7.42 10.85 41.46
CA LEU A 215 -7.01 9.99 42.58
C LEU A 215 -6.41 10.78 43.75
N ASP A 216 -6.01 12.03 43.51
CA ASP A 216 -5.43 12.95 44.51
C ASP A 216 -6.51 13.79 45.24
N GLU A 217 -7.78 13.70 44.81
CA GLU A 217 -8.95 14.33 45.44
C GLU A 217 -9.82 13.29 46.17
#